data_AF-A0A349X2Z6-F1
#
_entry.id   AF-A0A349X2Z6-F1
#
_cell.length_a   1.000
_cell.length_b   1.000
_cell.length_c   1.000
_cell.angle_alpha   90.00
_cell.angle_beta   90.00
_cell.angle_gamma   90.00
#
_symmetry.space_group_name_H-M   'P 1'
#
loop_
_entity.id
_entity.type
_entity.pdbx_description
1 polymer ?
#
loop_
_entity_poly.entity_id
_entity_poly.type
_entity_poly.pdbx_seq_one_letter_code
_entity_poly.pdbx_strand_id
1 'polypeptide(L)'
;MTDFSLKAENLGKEYLIGGAEVRHDTFREMLTSAISSPLKKLKRLSGRDADQERFWALKDLNFEIQQGEKIGIIGHNGAGKSTLLKVLSRITPPTQGQIQIRGRVASLLEVGTGFHPELTGRENIFLNGSILGMPRAQIRKCFDEIVSFAEVEKFIDTPVKRYSSGMYVRLAFSVAAHLDSDVLIVDEVLAV
;
A
#
# COMPACT_ATOMS: atom_id res chain seq x y z
N MET A 1 -0.18 28.34 14.13
CA MET A 1 0.56 27.23 13.51
C MET A 1 -0.40 26.58 12.52
N THR A 2 0.00 26.32 11.28
CA THR A 2 -0.89 25.76 10.24
C THR A 2 -1.39 24.38 10.66
N ASP A 3 -2.71 24.20 10.58
CA ASP A 3 -3.46 23.05 11.11
C ASP A 3 -3.61 21.93 10.07
N PHE A 4 -2.54 21.69 9.31
CA PHE A 4 -2.55 20.70 8.26
C PHE A 4 -2.46 19.28 8.82
N SER A 5 -3.21 18.37 8.21
CA SER A 5 -3.08 16.93 8.44
C SER A 5 -2.09 16.30 7.47
N LEU A 6 -2.03 16.81 6.23
CA LEU A 6 -1.15 16.31 5.18
C LEU A 6 -0.60 17.46 4.33
N LYS A 7 0.70 17.44 4.07
CA LYS A 7 1.37 18.40 3.18
C LYS A 7 2.31 17.67 2.23
N ALA A 8 2.20 17.92 0.94
CA ALA A 8 3.08 17.41 -0.10
C ALA A 8 3.81 18.57 -0.79
N GLU A 9 5.14 18.46 -0.91
CA GLU A 9 6.00 19.48 -1.51
C GLU A 9 6.89 18.83 -2.58
N ASN A 10 6.82 19.36 -3.81
CA ASN A 10 7.55 18.90 -4.99
C ASN A 10 7.47 17.38 -5.20
N LEU A 11 6.31 16.80 -4.94
CA LEU A 11 6.13 15.37 -4.90
C LEU A 11 6.21 14.78 -6.31
N GLY A 12 7.15 13.85 -6.51
CA GLY A 12 7.36 13.18 -7.78
C GLY A 12 7.56 11.67 -7.61
N LYS A 13 7.06 10.89 -8.57
CA LYS A 13 7.27 9.44 -8.65
C LYS A 13 7.56 9.02 -10.08
N GLU A 14 8.78 8.51 -10.28
CA GLU A 14 9.26 7.93 -11.53
C GLU A 14 9.31 6.41 -11.40
N TYR A 15 8.92 5.70 -12.47
CA TYR A 15 9.04 4.26 -12.64
C TYR A 15 9.93 3.95 -13.85
N LEU A 16 10.56 2.78 -13.84
CA LEU A 16 11.31 2.25 -14.97
C LEU A 16 10.44 1.24 -15.71
N ILE A 17 10.19 1.49 -16.98
CA ILE A 17 9.49 0.58 -17.90
C ILE A 17 10.53 -0.38 -18.48
N GLY A 18 10.25 -1.68 -18.42
CA GLY A 18 11.13 -2.72 -18.98
C GLY A 18 12.33 -3.11 -18.10
N GLY A 19 12.42 -2.59 -16.87
CA GLY A 19 13.41 -3.05 -15.89
C GLY A 19 13.02 -4.41 -15.32
N ALA A 20 13.83 -5.44 -15.58
CA ALA A 20 13.85 -6.65 -14.75
C ALA A 20 13.86 -6.23 -13.27
N GLU A 21 13.13 -6.97 -12.43
CA GLU A 21 13.15 -6.84 -10.97
C GLU A 21 14.52 -6.38 -10.48
N VAL A 22 14.54 -5.40 -9.57
CA VAL A 22 15.75 -5.01 -8.84
C VAL A 22 16.34 -6.27 -8.21
N ARG A 23 17.23 -6.94 -8.93
CA ARG A 23 18.09 -7.98 -8.40
C ARG A 23 18.93 -7.26 -7.36
N HIS A 24 18.62 -7.49 -6.10
CA HIS A 24 19.58 -7.22 -5.04
C HIS A 24 20.80 -8.07 -5.35
N ASP A 25 21.86 -7.44 -5.87
CA ASP A 25 23.14 -8.10 -6.10
C ASP A 25 23.56 -8.75 -4.77
N THR A 26 23.49 -10.08 -4.74
CA THR A 26 23.91 -10.82 -3.54
C THR A 26 25.43 -10.87 -3.54
N PHE A 27 26.05 -10.92 -2.35
CA PHE A 27 27.51 -10.91 -2.16
C PHE A 27 28.26 -11.95 -3.04
N ARG A 28 27.59 -13.05 -3.41
CA ARG A 28 28.09 -14.06 -4.36
C ARG A 28 28.26 -13.55 -5.80
N GLU A 29 27.40 -12.64 -6.27
CA GLU A 29 27.47 -12.04 -7.61
C GLU A 29 28.61 -11.00 -7.71
N MET A 30 28.90 -10.27 -6.62
CA MET A 30 30.09 -9.42 -6.53
C MET A 30 31.39 -10.24 -6.61
N LEU A 31 31.45 -11.41 -5.95
CA LEU A 31 32.64 -12.28 -6.01
C LEU A 31 32.85 -12.92 -7.39
N THR A 32 31.78 -13.32 -8.08
CA THR A 32 31.88 -13.91 -9.43
C THR A 32 32.13 -12.89 -10.53
N SER A 33 31.71 -11.63 -10.35
CA SER A 33 31.99 -10.54 -11.29
C SER A 33 33.45 -10.05 -11.21
N ALA A 34 34.13 -10.18 -10.06
CA ALA A 34 35.55 -9.85 -9.88
C ALA A 34 36.52 -10.85 -10.54
N ILE A 35 36.10 -12.10 -10.74
CA ILE A 35 36.94 -13.15 -11.35
C ILE A 35 36.84 -13.13 -12.89
N SER A 36 35.78 -12.57 -13.46
CA SER A 36 35.51 -12.58 -14.91
C SER A 36 35.84 -11.25 -15.64
N SER A 37 36.61 -10.37 -15.00
CA SER A 37 36.63 -8.93 -15.31
C SER A 37 37.45 -8.40 -16.52
N PRO A 38 38.27 -9.14 -17.29
CA PRO A 38 38.86 -8.55 -18.51
C PRO A 38 37.94 -8.67 -19.73
N LEU A 39 37.28 -9.82 -19.90
CA LEU A 39 36.56 -10.17 -21.13
C LEU A 39 35.14 -9.60 -21.20
N LYS A 40 34.44 -9.47 -20.07
CA LYS A 40 33.11 -8.84 -20.02
C LYS A 40 33.15 -7.32 -20.12
N LYS A 41 34.28 -6.69 -19.76
CA LYS A 41 34.44 -5.24 -19.90
C LYS A 41 34.34 -4.85 -21.37
N LEU A 42 35.05 -5.53 -22.27
CA LEU A 42 35.09 -5.19 -23.70
C LEU A 42 33.74 -5.37 -24.43
N LYS A 43 32.87 -6.28 -23.97
CA LYS A 43 31.53 -6.51 -24.54
C LYS A 43 30.44 -5.54 -24.03
N ARG A 44 30.70 -4.81 -22.94
CA ARG A 44 29.79 -3.76 -22.42
C ARG A 44 29.91 -2.43 -23.17
N LEU A 45 30.88 -2.30 -24.08
CA LEU A 45 31.08 -1.09 -24.90
C LEU A 45 30.25 -1.17 -26.20
N SER A 46 29.76 -2.35 -26.57
CA SER A 46 29.11 -2.62 -27.87
C SER A 46 27.68 -3.15 -27.77
N GLY A 47 27.13 -3.28 -26.56
CA GLY A 47 25.75 -3.68 -26.32
C GLY A 47 25.00 -2.48 -25.80
N ARG A 48 24.13 -1.90 -26.64
CA ARG A 48 23.10 -0.93 -26.28
C ARG A 48 22.68 -1.12 -24.83
N ASP A 49 22.87 -0.10 -24.00
CA ASP A 49 22.03 0.08 -22.82
C ASP A 49 20.60 -0.09 -23.34
N ALA A 50 19.98 -1.21 -23.00
CA ALA A 50 18.57 -1.41 -23.29
C ALA A 50 17.88 -0.27 -22.56
N ASP A 51 17.40 0.72 -23.31
CA ASP A 51 16.72 1.92 -22.84
C ASP A 51 15.72 1.50 -21.76
N GLN A 52 16.11 1.67 -20.50
CA GLN A 52 15.14 1.61 -19.41
C GLN A 52 14.35 2.88 -19.54
N GLU A 53 13.23 2.77 -20.25
CA GLU A 53 12.34 3.90 -20.49
C GLU A 53 11.81 4.37 -19.13
N ARG A 54 12.12 5.61 -18.77
CA ARG A 54 11.66 6.21 -17.51
C ARG A 54 10.31 6.86 -17.73
N PHE A 55 9.39 6.59 -16.82
CA PHE A 55 8.04 7.12 -16.85
C PHE A 55 7.70 7.85 -15.55
N TRP A 56 7.28 9.11 -15.67
CA TRP A 56 6.80 9.91 -14.55
C TRP A 56 5.32 9.65 -14.31
N ALA A 57 5.00 8.95 -13.23
CA ALA A 57 3.61 8.73 -12.80
C ALA A 57 3.06 9.91 -12.00
N LEU A 58 3.92 10.62 -11.25
CA LEU A 58 3.60 11.86 -10.54
C LEU A 58 4.74 12.85 -10.78
N LYS A 59 4.45 14.11 -11.06
CA LYS A 59 5.47 15.13 -11.30
C LYS A 59 5.04 16.46 -10.72
N ASP A 60 5.89 17.02 -9.86
CA ASP A 60 5.76 18.38 -9.29
C ASP A 60 4.41 18.65 -8.60
N LEU A 61 3.95 17.71 -7.77
CA LEU A 61 2.72 17.89 -7.01
C LEU A 61 2.97 18.65 -5.70
N ASN A 62 2.20 19.72 -5.49
CA ASN A 62 2.26 20.57 -4.31
C ASN A 62 0.83 20.80 -3.79
N PHE A 63 0.53 20.31 -2.59
CA PHE A 63 -0.79 20.49 -1.97
C PHE A 63 -0.76 20.34 -0.45
N GLU A 64 -1.76 20.90 0.20
CA GLU A 64 -1.96 20.83 1.65
C GLU A 64 -3.42 20.48 1.93
N ILE A 65 -3.65 19.57 2.87
CA ILE A 65 -4.97 19.13 3.31
C ILE A 65 -5.09 19.42 4.80
N GLN A 66 -6.11 20.19 5.17
CA GLN A 66 -6.41 20.57 6.54
C GLN A 66 -7.18 19.48 7.28
N GLN A 67 -7.16 19.54 8.62
CA GLN A 67 -7.94 18.62 9.43
C GLN A 67 -9.45 18.74 9.12
N GLY A 68 -10.12 17.60 8.95
CA GLY A 68 -11.56 17.53 8.67
C GLY A 68 -11.95 17.72 7.21
N GLU A 69 -10.99 18.01 6.32
CA GLU A 69 -11.26 18.10 4.89
C GLU A 69 -11.53 16.72 4.26
N LYS A 70 -12.44 16.71 3.28
CA LYS A 70 -12.73 15.54 2.46
C LYS A 70 -12.31 15.85 1.03
N ILE A 71 -11.31 15.14 0.53
CA ILE A 71 -10.72 15.40 -0.78
C ILE A 71 -11.03 14.24 -1.73
N GLY A 72 -11.64 14.58 -2.87
CA GLY A 72 -11.82 13.65 -3.99
C GLY A 72 -10.72 13.81 -5.03
N ILE A 73 -10.06 12.71 -5.41
CA ILE A 73 -9.06 12.70 -6.48
C ILE A 73 -9.73 12.16 -7.75
N ILE A 74 -9.87 13.03 -8.76
CA ILE A 74 -10.48 12.69 -10.04
C ILE A 74 -9.47 12.84 -11.18
N GLY A 75 -9.63 12.05 -12.23
CA GLY A 75 -8.77 12.08 -13.40
C GLY A 75 -8.92 10.82 -14.24
N HIS A 76 -8.42 10.87 -15.48
CA HIS A 76 -8.46 9.73 -16.39
C HIS A 76 -7.67 8.52 -15.87
N ASN A 77 -7.90 7.35 -16.47
CA ASN A 77 -7.07 6.18 -16.21
C ASN A 77 -5.62 6.47 -16.65
N GLY A 78 -4.66 6.00 -15.85
CA GLY A 78 -3.24 6.32 -16.06
C GLY A 78 -2.78 7.70 -15.61
N ALA A 79 -3.66 8.55 -15.04
CA ALA A 79 -3.28 9.87 -14.51
C ALA A 79 -2.41 9.83 -13.24
N GLY A 80 -2.06 8.64 -12.74
CA GLY A 80 -1.26 8.49 -11.51
C GLY A 80 -2.07 8.48 -10.21
N LYS A 81 -3.41 8.43 -10.24
CA LYS A 81 -4.26 8.41 -9.03
C LYS A 81 -3.83 7.33 -8.02
N SER A 82 -3.82 6.05 -8.43
CA SER A 82 -3.41 4.95 -7.56
C SER A 82 -1.95 5.07 -7.12
N THR A 83 -1.07 5.68 -7.95
CA THR A 83 0.30 5.98 -7.55
C THR A 83 0.34 7.02 -6.44
N LEU A 84 -0.43 8.09 -6.55
CA LEU A 84 -0.55 9.11 -5.51
C LEU A 84 -1.04 8.49 -4.21
N LEU A 85 -2.11 7.69 -4.25
CA LEU A 85 -2.64 7.02 -3.07
C LEU A 85 -1.60 6.09 -2.43
N LYS A 86 -0.84 5.30 -3.21
CA LYS A 86 0.25 4.45 -2.72
C LYS A 86 1.39 5.22 -2.06
N VAL A 87 1.69 6.41 -2.58
CA VAL A 87 2.74 7.27 -2.03
C VAL A 87 2.25 7.94 -0.73
N LEU A 88 1.00 8.40 -0.69
CA LEU A 88 0.38 8.97 0.52
C LEU A 88 0.21 7.92 1.63
N SER A 89 -0.12 6.67 1.28
CA SER A 89 -0.24 5.54 2.22
C SER A 89 1.12 4.96 2.65
N ARG A 90 2.24 5.52 2.17
CA ARG A 90 3.61 5.07 2.44
C ARG A 90 3.91 3.64 1.98
N ILE A 91 3.09 3.08 1.08
CA ILE A 91 3.37 1.79 0.42
C ILE A 91 4.57 1.91 -0.52
N THR A 92 4.71 3.06 -1.18
CA THR A 92 5.82 3.32 -2.10
C THR A 92 6.46 4.66 -1.79
N PRO A 93 7.79 4.75 -1.62
CA PRO A 93 8.44 6.02 -1.37
C PRO A 93 8.39 6.91 -2.63
N PRO A 94 8.31 8.24 -2.47
CA PRO A 94 8.45 9.15 -3.59
C PRO A 94 9.87 9.09 -4.18
N THR A 95 10.00 9.42 -5.47
CA THR A 95 11.32 9.58 -6.12
C THR A 95 11.89 10.96 -5.82
N GLN A 96 11.04 11.98 -5.71
CA GLN A 96 11.40 13.36 -5.39
C GLN A 96 10.37 14.01 -4.46
N GLY A 97 10.81 15.04 -3.76
CA GLY A 97 9.97 15.78 -2.82
C GLY A 97 9.74 15.04 -1.51
N GLN A 98 8.78 15.53 -0.74
CA GLN A 98 8.46 14.99 0.57
C GLN A 98 6.97 15.09 0.89
N ILE A 99 6.53 14.21 1.79
CA ILE A 99 5.18 14.26 2.35
C ILE A 99 5.32 14.30 3.87
N GLN A 100 4.66 15.28 4.48
CA GLN A 100 4.48 15.38 5.92
C GLN A 100 3.05 15.00 6.24
N ILE A 101 2.87 14.03 7.13
CA ILE A 101 1.54 13.60 7.59
C ILE A 101 1.56 13.60 9.12
N ARG A 102 0.57 14.24 9.72
CA ARG A 102 0.35 14.25 11.17
C ARG A 102 -0.70 13.21 11.53
N GLY A 103 -0.35 12.33 12.47
CA GLY A 103 -1.21 11.22 12.89
C GLY A 103 -0.97 9.92 12.13
N ARG A 104 -1.88 8.95 12.34
CA ARG A 104 -1.89 7.62 11.73
C ARG A 104 -2.63 7.65 10.40
N VAL A 105 -1.97 7.11 9.37
CA VAL A 105 -2.58 6.91 8.05
C VAL A 105 -3.15 5.51 7.96
N ALA A 106 -4.44 5.41 7.66
CA ALA A 106 -5.11 4.20 7.25
C ALA A 106 -5.35 4.23 5.74
N SER A 107 -5.25 3.07 5.11
CA SER A 107 -5.42 2.94 3.67
C SER A 107 -6.26 1.71 3.35
N LEU A 108 -7.43 1.94 2.75
CA LEU A 108 -8.33 0.90 2.23
C LEU A 108 -7.97 0.49 0.78
N LEU A 109 -6.75 0.79 0.33
CA LEU A 109 -6.24 0.37 -0.99
C LEU A 109 -6.11 -1.16 -1.12
N GLU A 110 -5.99 -1.85 0.01
CA GLU A 110 -5.66 -3.27 0.07
C GLU A 110 -6.56 -4.01 1.07
N VAL A 111 -7.86 -3.70 1.06
CA VAL A 111 -8.83 -4.36 1.96
C VAL A 111 -8.76 -5.88 1.78
N GLY A 112 -8.35 -6.56 2.85
CA GLY A 112 -8.21 -8.02 2.90
C GLY A 112 -6.80 -8.53 2.63
N THR A 113 -5.81 -7.68 2.35
CA THR A 113 -4.40 -8.14 2.39
C THR A 113 -4.00 -8.50 3.82
N GLY A 114 -3.31 -9.61 3.97
CA GLY A 114 -2.92 -10.14 5.28
C GLY A 114 -3.97 -11.04 5.95
N PHE A 115 -5.11 -11.33 5.31
CA PHE A 115 -5.92 -12.48 5.74
C PHE A 115 -5.21 -13.78 5.37
N HIS A 116 -5.21 -14.72 6.30
CA HIS A 116 -4.65 -16.04 6.11
C HIS A 116 -5.77 -17.06 5.81
N PRO A 117 -5.76 -17.75 4.64
CA PRO A 117 -6.87 -18.60 4.18
C PRO A 117 -7.26 -19.72 5.15
N GLU A 118 -6.27 -20.28 5.86
CA GLU A 118 -6.48 -21.37 6.81
C GLU A 118 -6.99 -20.92 8.19
N LEU A 119 -6.91 -19.62 8.49
CA LEU A 119 -7.37 -19.07 9.77
C LEU A 119 -8.87 -18.76 9.72
N THR A 120 -9.52 -18.84 10.87
CA THR A 120 -10.91 -18.44 11.06
C THR A 120 -11.12 -16.93 10.87
N GLY A 121 -12.36 -16.50 10.68
CA GLY A 121 -12.69 -15.07 10.66
C GLY A 121 -12.23 -14.35 11.94
N ARG A 122 -12.43 -14.97 13.10
CA ARG A 122 -11.95 -14.46 14.40
C ARG A 122 -10.45 -14.20 14.39
N GLU A 123 -9.66 -15.20 14.02
CA GLU A 123 -8.20 -15.10 13.99
C GLU A 123 -7.73 -14.05 12.97
N ASN A 124 -8.42 -13.97 11.82
CA ASN A 124 -8.14 -12.96 10.80
C ASN A 124 -8.44 -11.54 11.26
N ILE A 125 -9.49 -11.30 12.05
CA ILE A 125 -9.74 -9.99 12.67
C ILE A 125 -8.53 -9.57 13.52
N PHE A 126 -8.00 -10.48 14.34
CA PHE A 126 -6.84 -10.19 15.18
C PHE A 126 -5.56 -10.00 14.37
N LEU A 127 -5.31 -10.87 13.38
CA LEU A 127 -4.15 -10.80 12.51
C LEU A 127 -4.14 -9.50 11.70
N ASN A 128 -5.21 -9.24 10.96
CA ASN A 128 -5.33 -8.07 10.10
C ASN A 128 -5.37 -6.77 10.91
N GLY A 129 -6.12 -6.72 12.01
CA GLY A 129 -6.11 -5.56 12.89
C GLY A 129 -4.71 -5.25 13.41
N SER A 130 -3.91 -6.27 13.75
CA SER A 130 -2.52 -6.08 14.18
C SER A 130 -1.61 -5.59 13.04
N ILE A 131 -1.78 -6.10 11.82
CA ILE A 131 -1.06 -5.64 10.62
C ILE A 131 -1.37 -4.16 10.34
N LEU A 132 -2.63 -3.75 10.53
CA LEU A 132 -3.08 -2.36 10.39
C LEU A 132 -2.68 -1.47 11.58
N GLY A 133 -1.96 -2.01 12.57
CA GLY A 133 -1.44 -1.23 13.71
C GLY A 133 -2.43 -1.04 14.86
N MET A 134 -3.50 -1.82 14.93
CA MET A 134 -4.42 -1.81 16.07
C MET A 134 -3.81 -2.57 17.26
N PRO A 135 -3.73 -1.97 18.45
CA PRO A 135 -3.40 -2.70 19.67
C PRO A 135 -4.42 -3.82 19.92
N ARG A 136 -3.95 -4.98 20.39
CA ARG A 136 -4.82 -6.14 20.68
C ARG A 136 -5.98 -5.83 21.63
N ALA A 137 -5.83 -4.84 22.51
CA ALA A 137 -6.89 -4.35 23.39
C ALA A 137 -7.98 -3.58 22.63
N GLN A 138 -7.59 -2.76 21.64
CA GLN A 138 -8.53 -2.07 20.76
C GLN A 138 -9.34 -3.06 19.93
N ILE A 139 -8.66 -4.04 19.31
CA ILE A 139 -9.33 -5.09 18.51
C ILE A 139 -10.38 -5.83 19.35
N ARG A 140 -10.05 -6.18 20.61
CA ARG A 140 -11.01 -6.81 21.53
C ARG A 140 -12.22 -5.93 21.82
N LYS A 141 -12.03 -4.62 21.96
CA LYS A 141 -13.09 -3.67 22.28
C LYS A 141 -14.10 -3.52 21.14
N CYS A 142 -13.63 -3.49 19.89
CA CYS A 142 -14.49 -3.38 18.71
C CYS A 142 -14.81 -4.73 18.04
N PHE A 143 -14.43 -5.86 18.64
CA PHE A 143 -14.58 -7.18 18.00
C PHE A 143 -16.03 -7.47 17.61
N ASP A 144 -16.96 -7.32 18.55
CA ASP A 144 -18.38 -7.64 18.31
C ASP A 144 -19.00 -6.68 17.27
N GLU A 145 -18.60 -5.41 17.28
CA GLU A 145 -19.01 -4.42 16.27
C GLU A 145 -18.48 -4.80 14.88
N ILE A 146 -17.22 -5.25 14.78
CA ILE A 146 -16.64 -5.73 13.52
C ILE A 146 -17.42 -6.95 12.99
N VAL A 147 -17.70 -7.93 13.85
CA VAL A 147 -18.43 -9.14 13.43
C VAL A 147 -19.84 -8.79 12.99
N SER A 148 -20.53 -7.93 13.74
CA SER A 148 -21.90 -7.51 13.43
C SER A 148 -21.98 -6.71 12.14
N PHE A 149 -21.06 -5.75 11.95
CA PHE A 149 -21.01 -4.95 10.73
C PHE A 149 -20.68 -5.78 9.48
N ALA A 150 -19.94 -6.87 9.63
CA ALA A 150 -19.63 -7.79 8.53
C ALA A 150 -20.75 -8.80 8.22
N GLU A 151 -21.73 -8.96 9.13
CA GLU A 151 -22.80 -9.96 9.08
C GLU A 151 -22.27 -11.40 8.92
N VAL A 152 -21.24 -11.75 9.72
CA VAL A 152 -20.58 -13.08 9.68
C VAL A 152 -20.62 -13.83 11.01
N GLU A 153 -21.51 -13.47 11.94
CA GLU A 153 -21.61 -14.03 13.30
C GLU A 153 -21.62 -15.56 13.29
N LYS A 154 -22.41 -16.18 12.41
CA LYS A 154 -22.53 -17.64 12.30
C LYS A 154 -21.29 -18.32 11.70
N PHE A 155 -20.45 -17.56 10.99
CA PHE A 155 -19.30 -18.05 10.24
C PHE A 155 -17.97 -17.61 10.86
N ILE A 156 -17.99 -16.90 11.98
CA ILE A 156 -16.81 -16.26 12.55
C ILE A 156 -15.68 -17.24 12.89
N ASP A 157 -16.05 -18.45 13.31
CA ASP A 157 -15.12 -19.55 13.64
C ASP A 157 -14.91 -20.52 12.45
N THR A 158 -15.34 -20.14 11.24
CA THR A 158 -15.07 -20.87 9.99
C THR A 158 -13.83 -20.30 9.30
N PRO A 159 -12.93 -21.13 8.75
CA PRO A 159 -11.78 -20.67 7.96
C PRO A 159 -12.19 -19.77 6.79
N VAL A 160 -11.50 -18.64 6.60
CA VAL A 160 -11.87 -17.62 5.60
C VAL A 160 -11.79 -18.13 4.15
N LYS A 161 -11.01 -19.19 3.87
CA LYS A 161 -11.05 -19.87 2.55
C LYS A 161 -12.42 -20.45 2.18
N ARG A 162 -13.32 -20.62 3.15
CA ARG A 162 -14.71 -21.09 2.93
C ARG A 162 -15.72 -19.95 2.86
N TYR A 163 -15.27 -18.70 3.00
CA TYR A 163 -16.14 -17.54 2.88
C TYR A 163 -16.49 -17.32 1.41
N SER A 164 -17.68 -16.78 1.15
CA SER A 164 -17.95 -16.18 -0.15
C SER A 164 -17.04 -14.95 -0.35
N SER A 165 -16.84 -14.53 -1.60
CA SER A 165 -16.11 -13.29 -1.90
C SER A 165 -16.71 -12.08 -1.16
N GLY A 166 -18.05 -12.00 -1.08
CA GLY A 166 -18.73 -10.94 -0.35
C GLY A 166 -18.47 -10.97 1.16
N MET A 167 -18.51 -12.15 1.79
CA MET A 167 -18.18 -12.28 3.22
C MET A 167 -16.73 -11.89 3.52
N TYR A 168 -15.81 -12.28 2.64
CA TYR A 168 -14.39 -11.92 2.75
C TYR A 168 -14.20 -10.41 2.72
N VAL A 169 -14.75 -9.75 1.70
CA VAL A 169 -14.64 -8.29 1.51
C VAL A 169 -15.33 -7.55 2.65
N ARG A 170 -16.53 -7.96 3.07
CA ARG A 170 -17.24 -7.34 4.20
C ARG A 170 -16.46 -7.47 5.51
N LEU A 171 -15.89 -8.63 5.81
CA LEU A 171 -15.09 -8.80 7.03
C LEU A 171 -13.83 -7.93 6.98
N ALA A 172 -13.12 -7.93 5.86
CA ALA A 172 -11.93 -7.11 5.69
C ALA A 172 -12.23 -5.60 5.78
N PHE A 173 -13.31 -5.14 5.14
CA PHE A 173 -13.75 -3.76 5.22
C PHE A 173 -14.19 -3.40 6.64
N SER A 174 -14.90 -4.31 7.33
CA SER A 174 -15.34 -4.11 8.71
C SER A 174 -14.17 -3.89 9.67
N VAL A 175 -13.11 -4.69 9.56
CA VAL A 175 -11.88 -4.49 10.37
C VAL A 175 -11.30 -3.10 10.11
N ALA A 176 -11.20 -2.72 8.84
CA ALA A 176 -10.59 -1.46 8.46
C ALA A 176 -11.45 -0.23 8.77
N ALA A 177 -12.78 -0.35 8.78
CA ALA A 177 -13.71 0.70 9.18
C ALA A 177 -13.66 1.01 10.70
N HIS A 178 -13.24 0.04 11.51
CA HIS A 178 -13.03 0.21 12.95
C HIS A 178 -11.59 0.59 13.32
N LEU A 179 -10.75 0.91 12.31
CA LEU A 179 -9.41 1.42 12.51
C LEU A 179 -9.46 2.89 12.91
N ASP A 180 -9.05 3.16 14.14
CA ASP A 180 -8.87 4.52 14.64
C ASP A 180 -7.68 5.17 13.90
N SER A 181 -7.96 6.09 12.98
CA SER A 181 -6.97 6.72 12.09
C SER A 181 -7.26 8.19 11.89
N ASP A 182 -6.20 8.98 11.74
CA ASP A 182 -6.27 10.43 11.59
C ASP A 182 -6.44 10.84 10.12
N VAL A 183 -5.91 10.02 9.20
CA VAL A 183 -6.05 10.18 7.75
C VAL A 183 -6.49 8.86 7.16
N LEU A 184 -7.68 8.84 6.54
CA LEU A 184 -8.23 7.67 5.86
C LEU A 184 -8.15 7.85 4.34
N ILE A 185 -7.46 6.93 3.68
CA ILE A 185 -7.32 6.87 2.22
C ILE A 185 -8.20 5.74 1.68
N VAL A 186 -9.00 6.04 0.67
CA VAL A 186 -9.97 5.11 0.06
C VAL A 186 -9.72 5.01 -1.44
N ASP A 187 -9.75 3.79 -1.99
CA ASP A 187 -9.72 3.55 -3.44
C ASP A 187 -11.09 3.16 -4.01
N GLU A 188 -11.19 3.18 -5.34
CA GLU A 188 -12.39 2.81 -6.10
C GLU A 188 -12.87 1.36 -5.87
N VAL A 189 -12.00 0.49 -5.35
CA VAL A 189 -12.29 -0.94 -5.08
C VAL A 189 -13.44 -1.13 -4.09
N LEU A 190 -13.78 -0.10 -3.29
CA LEU A 190 -14.93 -0.14 -2.38
C LEU A 190 -16.29 0.13 -3.05
N ALA A 191 -16.32 0.54 -4.32
CA ALA A 191 -17.56 0.88 -5.02
C ALA A 191 -18.20 -0.30 -5.78
N VAL A 192 -17.76 -1.53 -5.52
CA VAL A 192 -18.21 -2.76 -6.21
C VAL A 192 -19.31 -3.48 -5.43
#